data_AF-A0A9W6MD49-F1
#
_entry.id   AF-A0A9W6MD49-F1
#
_cell.length_a   1.000
_cell.length_b   1.000
_cell.length_c   1.000
_cell.angle_alpha   90.00
_cell.angle_beta   90.00
_cell.angle_gamma   90.00
#
_symmetry.space_group_name_H-M   'P 1'
#
loop_
_entity.id
_entity.type
_entity.pdbx_description
1 polymer ?
#
loop_
_entity_poly.entity_id
_entity_poly.type
_entity_poly.pdbx_seq_one_letter_code
_entity_poly.pdbx_strand_id
1 'polypeptide(L)'
;MSDFATALASGVRLLRGLPRRRADVEEARRAAAAWAEEHPGLRAQLVVDERPGTPVVDFDLLVEDPEGGTVALTAQAEDGVPWLIDHSTHWAAGQLVSVDEVHLSVAQALTMIRSLSRRDMTPHDEIVDQCLILNEIRKETEPVDAGDLQAAADEFRRGRGLHDRASTMAWLAEMGMTLPQFETYIGGVARRRGFRRRMEAELGPARLAAAPGAFDRVRGVWITGPETSLAACAGDLARVHDGGLAALASGDGDIETTIAERLAFELPEPLRDAAPGTVVGPVAHGGTFLAGVVLTRAAAVRDERTLAAAGRLAFSQWLAERRRQASIEWHWS
;
A
#
# COMPACT_ATOMS: atom_id res chain seq x y z
N MET A 1 54.90 -8.12 -8.89
CA MET A 1 53.51 -7.64 -8.88
C MET A 1 53.13 -7.40 -10.32
N SER A 2 52.04 -7.99 -10.81
CA SER A 2 51.69 -7.95 -12.23
C SER A 2 51.49 -6.50 -12.71
N ASP A 3 51.77 -6.26 -13.99
CA ASP A 3 51.56 -4.99 -14.69
C ASP A 3 50.13 -4.45 -14.45
N PHE A 4 49.15 -5.35 -14.39
CA PHE A 4 47.75 -5.05 -14.07
C PHE A 4 47.54 -4.46 -12.66
N ALA A 5 48.18 -5.01 -11.62
CA ALA A 5 48.03 -4.48 -10.26
C ALA A 5 48.58 -3.05 -10.13
N THR A 6 49.67 -2.74 -10.83
CA THR A 6 50.22 -1.38 -10.92
C THR A 6 49.26 -0.45 -11.67
N ALA A 7 48.67 -0.92 -12.76
CA ALA A 7 47.67 -0.17 -13.50
C ALA A 7 46.45 0.14 -12.62
N LEU A 8 45.87 -0.84 -11.91
CA LEU A 8 44.74 -0.60 -11.00
C LEU A 8 45.06 0.46 -9.93
N ALA A 9 46.26 0.39 -9.32
CA ALA A 9 46.69 1.38 -8.33
C ALA A 9 46.88 2.79 -8.93
N SER A 10 47.25 2.90 -10.21
CA SER A 10 47.31 4.18 -10.91
C SER A 10 45.91 4.67 -11.32
N GLY A 11 44.99 3.77 -11.69
CA GLY A 11 43.59 4.10 -11.98
C GLY A 11 42.85 4.67 -10.78
N VAL A 12 43.11 4.15 -9.56
CA VAL A 12 42.57 4.75 -8.33
C VAL A 12 43.10 6.18 -8.12
N ARG A 13 44.38 6.44 -8.44
CA ARG A 13 44.96 7.79 -8.35
C ARG A 13 44.36 8.75 -9.37
N LEU A 14 44.10 8.27 -10.60
CA LEU A 14 43.36 9.01 -11.61
C LEU A 14 41.99 9.42 -11.06
N LEU A 15 41.17 8.45 -10.61
CA LEU A 15 39.80 8.70 -10.14
C LEU A 15 39.73 9.71 -8.98
N ARG A 16 40.72 9.69 -8.06
CA ARG A 16 40.81 10.67 -6.96
C ARG A 16 41.15 12.08 -7.43
N GLY A 17 41.78 12.23 -8.59
CA GLY A 17 42.17 13.51 -9.18
C GLY A 17 41.15 14.13 -10.14
N LEU A 18 40.08 13.41 -10.49
CA LEU A 18 39.11 13.90 -11.47
C LEU A 18 38.20 15.01 -10.89
N PRO A 19 37.90 16.06 -11.68
CA PRO A 19 36.95 17.09 -11.26
C PRO A 19 35.52 16.53 -11.26
N ARG A 20 34.81 16.67 -10.14
CA ARG A 20 33.46 16.07 -9.93
C ARG A 20 32.30 17.00 -10.26
N ARG A 21 32.49 18.01 -11.08
CA ARG A 21 31.37 18.86 -11.53
C ARG A 21 30.92 18.42 -12.91
N ARG A 22 29.61 18.47 -13.15
CA ARG A 22 29.02 18.13 -14.45
C ARG A 22 29.60 18.95 -15.61
N ALA A 23 29.99 20.20 -15.36
CA ALA A 23 30.62 21.06 -16.35
C ALA A 23 32.03 20.57 -16.78
N ASP A 24 32.68 19.77 -15.94
CA ASP A 24 34.08 19.35 -16.09
C ASP A 24 34.22 17.90 -16.59
N VAL A 25 33.11 17.25 -16.99
CA VAL A 25 33.09 15.85 -17.46
C VAL A 25 34.00 15.63 -18.66
N GLU A 26 34.06 16.58 -19.60
CA GLU A 26 34.95 16.48 -20.77
C GLU A 26 36.43 16.56 -20.38
N GLU A 27 36.77 17.27 -19.32
CA GLU A 27 38.11 17.26 -18.76
C GLU A 27 38.45 15.90 -18.14
N ALA A 28 37.52 15.33 -17.38
CA ALA A 28 37.68 14.01 -16.78
C ALA A 28 37.84 12.90 -17.85
N ARG A 29 37.08 12.96 -18.94
CA ARG A 29 37.22 12.04 -20.09
C ARG A 29 38.59 12.14 -20.75
N ARG A 30 39.12 13.35 -20.94
CA ARG A 30 40.47 13.55 -21.49
C ARG A 30 41.55 12.98 -20.57
N ALA A 31 41.43 13.18 -19.26
CA ALA A 31 42.36 12.61 -18.28
C ALA A 31 42.34 11.08 -18.30
N ALA A 32 41.16 10.46 -18.39
CA ALA A 32 41.05 9.00 -18.51
C ALA A 32 41.58 8.46 -19.84
N ALA A 33 41.38 9.18 -20.95
CA ALA A 33 41.96 8.81 -22.24
C ALA A 33 43.49 8.85 -22.24
N ALA A 34 44.09 9.91 -21.68
CA ALA A 34 45.54 10.01 -21.51
C ALA A 34 46.09 8.87 -20.63
N TRP A 35 45.39 8.56 -19.54
CA TRP A 35 45.75 7.42 -18.69
C TRP A 35 45.67 6.08 -19.44
N ALA A 36 44.67 5.89 -20.31
CA ALA A 36 44.56 4.67 -21.13
C ALA A 36 45.68 4.56 -22.18
N GLU A 37 46.15 5.68 -22.75
CA GLU A 37 47.31 5.71 -23.66
C GLU A 37 48.60 5.27 -22.96
N GLU A 38 48.75 5.56 -21.67
CA GLU A 38 49.88 5.09 -20.84
C GLU A 38 49.80 3.58 -20.53
N HIS A 39 48.63 2.95 -20.73
CA HIS A 39 48.37 1.53 -20.46
C HIS A 39 47.77 0.81 -21.67
N PRO A 40 48.46 0.77 -22.84
CA PRO A 40 47.88 0.31 -24.11
C PRO A 40 47.53 -1.18 -24.13
N GLY A 41 48.06 -1.97 -23.18
CA GLY A 41 47.73 -3.38 -23.01
C GLY A 41 46.40 -3.64 -22.30
N LEU A 42 45.74 -2.60 -21.79
CA LEU A 42 44.48 -2.69 -21.05
C LEU A 42 43.38 -1.97 -21.81
N ARG A 43 42.19 -2.56 -21.82
CA ARG A 43 40.99 -1.85 -22.26
C ARG A 43 40.34 -1.22 -21.05
N ALA A 44 40.25 0.11 -21.07
CA ALA A 44 39.65 0.87 -20.00
C ALA A 44 38.59 1.84 -20.51
N GLN A 45 37.53 1.99 -19.74
CA GLN A 45 36.43 2.90 -20.02
C GLN A 45 36.07 3.68 -18.76
N LEU A 46 35.99 5.01 -18.89
CA LEU A 46 35.44 5.86 -17.86
C LEU A 46 33.91 5.89 -18.00
N VAL A 47 33.21 5.49 -16.95
CA VAL A 47 31.76 5.63 -16.79
C VAL A 47 31.49 6.85 -15.93
N VAL A 48 30.53 7.66 -16.35
CA VAL A 48 30.10 8.86 -15.61
C VAL A 48 28.73 8.57 -15.02
N ASP A 49 28.64 8.68 -13.69
CA ASP A 49 27.36 8.60 -12.98
C ASP A 49 26.86 10.00 -12.65
N GLU A 50 25.77 10.39 -13.32
CA GLU A 50 25.11 11.68 -13.11
C GLU A 50 23.98 11.54 -12.09
N ARG A 51 24.24 11.95 -10.85
CA ARG A 51 23.22 12.00 -9.80
C ARG A 51 22.12 13.02 -10.16
N PRO A 52 20.82 12.64 -10.15
CA PRO A 52 19.74 13.57 -10.47
C PRO A 52 19.68 14.76 -9.50
N GLY A 53 19.54 15.98 -10.04
CA GLY A 53 19.30 17.19 -9.24
C GLY A 53 20.53 17.76 -8.52
N THR A 54 21.73 17.24 -8.78
CA THR A 54 22.99 17.78 -8.25
C THR A 54 23.95 18.14 -9.39
N PRO A 55 24.78 19.19 -9.23
CA PRO A 55 25.86 19.50 -10.18
C PRO A 55 27.06 18.56 -10.04
N VAL A 56 27.05 17.63 -9.07
CA VAL A 56 28.14 16.69 -8.78
C VAL A 56 27.96 15.41 -9.61
N VAL A 57 29.06 14.90 -10.16
CA VAL A 57 29.12 13.64 -10.89
C VAL A 57 30.15 12.70 -10.25
N ASP A 58 29.91 11.41 -10.34
CA ASP A 58 30.85 10.37 -9.94
C ASP A 58 31.42 9.64 -11.15
N PHE A 59 32.54 8.96 -10.93
CA PHE A 59 33.28 8.27 -11.98
C PHE A 59 33.65 6.86 -11.54
N ASP A 60 33.37 5.91 -12.42
CA ASP A 60 33.89 4.55 -12.34
C ASP A 60 34.85 4.31 -13.50
N LEU A 61 35.96 3.64 -13.23
CA LEU A 61 36.87 3.16 -14.26
C LEU A 61 36.69 1.66 -14.41
N LEU A 62 36.14 1.24 -15.54
CA LEU A 62 36.03 -0.17 -15.92
C LEU A 62 37.31 -0.57 -16.64
N VAL A 63 37.99 -1.62 -16.16
CA VAL A 63 39.22 -2.14 -16.76
C VAL A 63 39.05 -3.63 -17.04
N GLU A 64 39.26 -4.06 -18.27
CA GLU A 64 39.27 -5.49 -18.62
C GLU A 64 40.52 -6.17 -18.02
N ASP A 65 40.31 -7.27 -17.28
CA ASP A 65 41.40 -8.07 -16.73
C ASP A 65 41.96 -8.99 -17.83
N PRO A 66 43.29 -9.00 -18.07
CA PRO A 66 43.92 -9.91 -19.02
C PRO A 66 43.65 -11.41 -18.76
N GLU A 67 43.38 -11.80 -17.52
CA GLU A 67 43.02 -13.18 -17.12
C GLU A 67 41.51 -13.45 -17.28
N GLY A 68 40.73 -12.43 -17.63
CA GLY A 68 39.30 -12.50 -17.92
C GLY A 68 38.43 -11.76 -16.90
N GLY A 69 37.37 -11.12 -17.40
CA GLY A 69 36.43 -10.33 -16.59
C GLY A 69 36.70 -8.82 -16.65
N THR A 70 35.93 -8.06 -15.87
CA THR A 70 36.03 -6.60 -15.79
C THR A 70 36.13 -6.20 -14.33
N VAL A 71 37.15 -5.40 -14.01
CA VAL A 71 37.32 -4.77 -12.71
C VAL A 71 36.72 -3.37 -12.77
N ALA A 72 35.75 -3.09 -11.91
CA ALA A 72 35.25 -1.73 -11.69
C ALA A 72 36.03 -1.09 -10.54
N LEU A 73 36.68 0.04 -10.81
CA LEU A 73 37.32 0.87 -9.81
C LEU A 73 36.47 2.10 -9.55
N THR A 74 36.19 2.34 -8.27
CA THR A 74 35.49 3.53 -7.79
C THR A 74 36.34 4.17 -6.69
N ALA A 75 36.49 5.49 -6.73
CA ALA A 75 37.10 6.24 -5.63
C ALA A 75 36.07 7.19 -5.04
N GLN A 76 35.95 7.24 -3.72
CA GLN A 76 35.06 8.20 -3.07
C GLN A 76 35.69 9.60 -3.01
N ALA A 77 34.87 10.64 -3.08
CA ALA A 77 35.27 11.99 -2.69
C ALA A 77 35.49 12.04 -1.16
N GLU A 78 36.45 12.85 -0.71
CA GLU A 78 36.59 13.17 0.71
C GLU A 78 35.57 14.26 1.14
N ASP A 79 34.29 14.01 0.90
CA ASP A 79 33.20 14.93 1.26
C ASP A 79 32.57 14.63 2.63
N GLY A 80 33.04 13.57 3.29
CA GLY A 80 32.59 13.16 4.62
C GLY A 80 31.34 12.28 4.62
N VAL A 81 30.77 11.99 3.45
CA VAL A 81 29.71 10.97 3.34
C VAL A 81 30.38 9.59 3.38
N PRO A 82 29.84 8.58 4.08
CA PRO A 82 30.35 7.21 3.97
C PRO A 82 30.07 6.57 2.60
N TRP A 83 31.00 5.79 2.06
CA TRP A 83 30.85 5.10 0.75
C TRP A 83 29.54 4.30 0.65
N LEU A 84 29.16 3.64 1.74
CA LEU A 84 27.90 2.90 1.88
C LEU A 84 26.65 3.77 1.76
N ILE A 85 26.72 5.09 1.88
CA ILE A 85 25.58 6.00 1.70
C ILE A 85 25.53 6.52 0.27
N ASP A 86 26.70 6.80 -0.33
CA ASP A 86 26.79 7.29 -1.71
C ASP A 86 26.51 6.21 -2.78
N HIS A 87 26.96 4.97 -2.53
CA HIS A 87 26.95 3.91 -3.55
C HIS A 87 25.98 2.76 -3.23
N SER A 88 25.24 2.84 -2.10
CA SER A 88 24.14 1.92 -1.83
C SER A 88 22.87 2.26 -2.59
N THR A 89 22.81 3.42 -3.25
CA THR A 89 21.65 3.81 -4.06
C THR A 89 21.74 3.21 -5.45
N HIS A 90 21.65 1.87 -5.55
CA HIS A 90 20.96 1.29 -6.70
C HIS A 90 19.60 1.99 -6.76
N TRP A 91 19.11 2.40 -7.93
CA TRP A 91 17.84 3.12 -8.06
C TRP A 91 16.65 2.40 -7.37
N ALA A 92 16.76 1.07 -7.18
CA ALA A 92 15.85 0.24 -6.38
C ALA A 92 16.07 0.29 -4.85
N ALA A 93 17.23 0.71 -4.35
CA ALA A 93 17.50 0.86 -2.92
C ALA A 93 16.73 2.02 -2.26
N GLY A 94 16.07 2.88 -3.04
CA GLY A 94 15.06 3.81 -2.53
C GLY A 94 13.63 3.28 -2.61
N GLN A 95 13.40 2.21 -3.38
CA GLN A 95 12.09 1.64 -3.69
C GLN A 95 11.81 0.46 -2.77
N LEU A 96 10.63 0.42 -2.16
CA LEU A 96 10.17 -0.74 -1.41
C LEU A 96 9.56 -1.78 -2.35
N VAL A 97 8.69 -1.33 -3.26
CA VAL A 97 7.93 -2.19 -4.16
C VAL A 97 7.67 -1.49 -5.49
N SER A 98 7.63 -2.25 -6.58
CA SER A 98 7.15 -1.83 -7.88
C SER A 98 5.92 -2.64 -8.27
N VAL A 99 4.87 -1.95 -8.71
CA VAL A 99 3.63 -2.57 -9.22
C VAL A 99 3.31 -1.94 -10.57
N ASP A 100 3.50 -2.72 -11.63
CA ASP A 100 3.52 -2.26 -13.02
C ASP A 100 4.45 -1.04 -13.19
N GLU A 101 3.90 0.14 -13.48
CA GLU A 101 4.66 1.38 -13.69
C GLU A 101 4.73 2.29 -12.44
N VAL A 102 4.14 1.87 -11.32
CA VAL A 102 4.23 2.60 -10.05
C VAL A 102 5.36 2.03 -9.21
N HIS A 103 6.36 2.87 -8.95
CA HIS A 103 7.46 2.58 -8.04
C HIS A 103 7.22 3.33 -6.72
N LEU A 104 7.15 2.59 -5.62
CA LEU A 104 6.85 3.13 -4.31
C LEU A 104 8.07 3.09 -3.40
N SER A 105 8.48 4.25 -2.88
CA SER A 105 9.58 4.34 -1.91
C SER A 105 9.16 3.90 -0.50
N VAL A 106 10.14 3.55 0.35
CA VAL A 106 9.90 3.21 1.77
C VAL A 106 9.17 4.35 2.49
N ALA A 107 9.59 5.60 2.25
CA ALA A 107 8.96 6.77 2.87
C ALA A 107 7.49 6.93 2.45
N GLN A 108 7.18 6.71 1.17
CA GLN A 108 5.80 6.77 0.66
C GLN A 108 4.95 5.63 1.24
N ALA A 109 5.48 4.40 1.28
CA ALA A 109 4.81 3.25 1.85
C ALA A 109 4.48 3.44 3.34
N LEU A 110 5.43 3.91 4.15
CA LEU A 110 5.21 4.20 5.57
C LEU A 110 4.14 5.28 5.77
N THR A 111 4.15 6.32 4.93
CA THR A 111 3.14 7.37 4.96
C THR A 111 1.76 6.82 4.61
N MET A 112 1.68 5.91 3.61
CA MET A 112 0.44 5.28 3.18
C MET A 112 -0.13 4.34 4.23
N ILE A 113 0.68 3.45 4.81
CA ILE A 113 0.28 2.57 5.91
C ILE A 113 -0.27 3.41 7.07
N ARG A 114 0.49 4.39 7.56
CA ARG A 114 0.04 5.23 8.69
C ARG A 114 -1.27 5.96 8.42
N SER A 115 -1.61 6.26 7.17
CA SER A 115 -2.75 7.10 6.82
C SER A 115 -3.98 6.36 6.34
N LEU A 116 -3.78 5.19 5.75
CA LEU A 116 -4.84 4.44 5.07
C LEU A 116 -5.07 3.07 5.72
N SER A 117 -4.25 2.68 6.70
CA SER A 117 -4.27 1.30 7.19
C SER A 117 -5.60 0.81 7.70
N ARG A 118 -6.05 -0.26 7.07
CA ARG A 118 -7.20 -1.07 7.45
C ARG A 118 -6.77 -2.15 8.41
N ARG A 119 -7.53 -2.33 9.49
CA ARG A 119 -7.23 -3.33 10.53
C ARG A 119 -7.25 -4.78 10.02
N ASP A 120 -7.95 -5.03 8.92
CA ASP A 120 -8.25 -6.39 8.44
C ASP A 120 -7.35 -6.85 7.28
N MET A 121 -6.35 -6.06 6.90
CA MET A 121 -5.44 -6.37 5.79
C MET A 121 -3.98 -6.40 6.25
N THR A 122 -3.17 -7.22 5.58
CA THR A 122 -1.72 -7.13 5.78
C THR A 122 -1.20 -5.81 5.17
N PRO A 123 -0.18 -5.18 5.75
CA PRO A 123 0.42 -3.99 5.17
C PRO A 123 0.92 -4.20 3.73
N HIS A 124 1.38 -5.42 3.39
CA HIS A 124 1.81 -5.79 2.03
C HIS A 124 0.65 -5.71 1.02
N ASP A 125 -0.49 -6.35 1.33
CA ASP A 125 -1.66 -6.34 0.47
C ASP A 125 -2.20 -4.92 0.26
N GLU A 126 -2.19 -4.14 1.34
CA GLU A 126 -2.67 -2.77 1.31
C GLU A 126 -1.78 -1.87 0.44
N ILE A 127 -0.46 -1.98 0.57
CA ILE A 127 0.48 -1.25 -0.29
C ILE A 127 0.20 -1.58 -1.77
N VAL A 128 0.09 -2.87 -2.11
CA VAL A 128 -0.16 -3.31 -3.48
C VAL A 128 -1.47 -2.74 -4.01
N ASP A 129 -2.56 -2.83 -3.25
CA ASP A 129 -3.86 -2.28 -3.66
C ASP A 129 -3.80 -0.78 -3.90
N GLN A 130 -3.08 -0.04 -3.07
CA GLN A 130 -2.91 1.39 -3.29
C GLN A 130 -2.09 1.68 -4.55
N CYS A 131 -1.05 0.90 -4.87
CA CYS A 131 -0.30 1.04 -6.12
C CYS A 131 -1.18 0.76 -7.34
N LEU A 132 -2.03 -0.26 -7.29
CA LEU A 132 -2.99 -0.56 -8.37
C LEU A 132 -3.97 0.60 -8.59
N ILE A 133 -4.45 1.22 -7.51
CA ILE A 133 -5.29 2.42 -7.58
C ILE A 133 -4.51 3.60 -8.19
N LEU A 134 -3.24 3.78 -7.81
CA LEU A 134 -2.39 4.83 -8.37
C LEU A 134 -2.15 4.64 -9.88
N ASN A 135 -1.97 3.39 -10.34
CA ASN A 135 -1.82 3.08 -11.77
C ASN A 135 -3.03 3.55 -12.59
N GLU A 136 -4.25 3.38 -12.05
CA GLU A 136 -5.46 3.81 -12.73
C GLU A 136 -5.63 5.33 -12.67
N ILE A 137 -5.40 5.95 -11.51
CA ILE A 137 -5.55 7.41 -11.34
C ILE A 137 -4.51 8.18 -12.13
N ARG A 138 -3.32 7.62 -12.38
CA ARG A 138 -2.28 8.30 -13.17
C ARG A 138 -2.74 8.64 -14.59
N LYS A 139 -3.73 7.90 -15.12
CA LYS A 139 -4.36 8.17 -16.42
C LYS A 139 -5.35 9.35 -16.35
N GLU A 140 -5.74 9.79 -15.16
CA GLU A 140 -6.69 10.87 -14.94
C GLU A 140 -5.96 12.21 -14.77
N THR A 141 -6.23 13.14 -15.69
CA THR A 141 -5.66 14.50 -15.65
C THR A 141 -6.57 15.52 -14.99
N GLU A 142 -7.79 15.15 -14.62
CA GLU A 142 -8.76 16.08 -14.05
C GLU A 142 -8.32 16.59 -12.66
N PRO A 143 -8.49 17.88 -12.34
CA PRO A 143 -8.22 18.40 -11.01
C PRO A 143 -9.19 17.83 -9.98
N VAL A 144 -8.72 17.70 -8.73
CA VAL A 144 -9.58 17.30 -7.61
C VAL A 144 -10.54 18.43 -7.30
N ASP A 145 -11.82 18.11 -7.10
CA ASP A 145 -12.79 19.07 -6.62
C ASP A 145 -12.40 19.66 -5.25
N ALA A 146 -12.62 20.96 -5.05
CA ALA A 146 -12.22 21.65 -3.83
C ALA A 146 -12.96 21.13 -2.59
N GLY A 147 -14.24 20.73 -2.74
CA GLY A 147 -15.01 20.11 -1.67
C GLY A 147 -14.46 18.75 -1.28
N ASP A 148 -14.08 17.93 -2.26
CA ASP A 148 -13.44 16.63 -2.03
C ASP A 148 -12.08 16.76 -1.34
N LEU A 149 -11.28 17.76 -1.72
CA LEU A 149 -9.99 18.06 -1.08
C LEU A 149 -10.19 18.44 0.40
N GLN A 150 -11.16 19.32 0.68
CA GLN A 150 -11.48 19.75 2.04
C GLN A 150 -12.00 18.59 2.89
N ALA A 151 -12.92 17.78 2.36
CA ALA A 151 -13.45 16.60 3.04
C ALA A 151 -12.33 15.60 3.38
N ALA A 152 -11.39 15.38 2.45
CA ALA A 152 -10.23 14.53 2.68
C ALA A 152 -9.31 15.09 3.79
N ALA A 153 -9.06 16.39 3.80
CA ALA A 153 -8.27 17.07 4.82
C ALA A 153 -8.91 16.93 6.22
N ASP A 154 -10.22 17.16 6.31
CA ASP A 154 -10.93 17.13 7.60
C ASP A 154 -11.03 15.72 8.16
N GLU A 155 -11.28 14.71 7.32
CA GLU A 155 -11.25 13.33 7.75
C GLU A 155 -9.84 12.89 8.18
N PHE A 156 -8.82 13.31 7.44
CA PHE A 156 -7.42 13.06 7.81
C PHE A 156 -7.09 13.63 9.19
N ARG A 157 -7.52 14.88 9.45
CA ARG A 157 -7.36 15.54 10.73
C ARG A 157 -8.11 14.82 11.85
N ARG A 158 -9.40 14.48 11.63
CA ARG A 158 -10.23 13.76 12.61
C ARG A 158 -9.62 12.43 13.01
N GLY A 159 -9.14 11.64 12.04
CA GLY A 159 -8.52 10.34 12.30
C GLY A 159 -7.23 10.40 13.13
N ARG A 160 -6.63 11.58 13.27
CA ARG A 160 -5.37 11.83 13.99
C ARG A 160 -5.50 12.75 15.19
N GLY A 161 -6.72 13.17 15.54
CA GLY A 161 -6.93 14.13 16.61
C GLY A 161 -6.39 15.54 16.31
N LEU A 162 -6.15 15.88 15.04
CA LEU A 162 -5.61 17.19 14.62
C LEU A 162 -6.72 18.23 14.51
N HIS A 163 -7.41 18.50 15.61
CA HIS A 163 -8.64 19.29 15.64
C HIS A 163 -8.41 20.81 15.50
N ASP A 164 -7.18 21.27 15.63
CA ASP A 164 -6.81 22.67 15.54
C ASP A 164 -5.55 22.90 14.69
N ARG A 165 -5.29 24.17 14.37
CA ARG A 165 -4.15 24.60 13.56
C ARG A 165 -2.81 24.31 14.23
N ALA A 166 -2.69 24.52 15.55
CA ALA A 166 -1.44 24.31 16.26
C ALA A 166 -1.05 22.82 16.25
N SER A 167 -2.01 21.93 16.51
CA SER A 167 -1.87 20.48 16.43
C SER A 167 -1.49 20.03 15.01
N THR A 168 -2.13 20.60 13.98
CA THR A 168 -1.77 20.31 12.58
C THR A 168 -0.33 20.75 12.25
N MET A 169 0.07 21.95 12.67
CA MET A 169 1.43 22.46 12.41
C MET A 169 2.51 21.68 13.17
N ALA A 170 2.24 21.27 14.41
CA ALA A 170 3.15 20.43 15.19
C ALA A 170 3.35 19.06 14.51
N TRP A 171 2.26 18.44 14.05
CA TRP A 171 2.32 17.19 13.30
C TRP A 171 3.09 17.35 11.99
N LEU A 172 2.89 18.45 11.26
CA LEU A 172 3.65 18.74 10.04
C LEU A 172 5.16 18.86 10.31
N ALA A 173 5.53 19.55 11.40
CA ALA A 173 6.93 19.66 11.81
C ALA A 173 7.52 18.30 12.20
N GLU A 174 6.78 17.47 12.95
CA GLU A 174 7.18 16.10 13.32
C GLU A 174 7.40 15.23 12.08
N MET A 175 6.53 15.37 11.08
CA MET A 175 6.60 14.63 9.82
C MET A 175 7.59 15.22 8.80
N GLY A 176 8.26 16.34 9.13
CA GLY A 176 9.16 17.03 8.21
C GLY A 176 8.48 17.57 6.95
N MET A 177 7.18 17.87 7.02
CA MET A 177 6.37 18.33 5.89
C MET A 177 6.06 19.82 5.98
N THR A 178 6.16 20.52 4.84
CA THR A 178 5.64 21.87 4.67
C THR A 178 4.14 21.85 4.37
N LEU A 179 3.47 22.99 4.52
CA LEU A 179 2.04 23.11 4.20
C LEU A 179 1.72 22.80 2.71
N PRO A 180 2.51 23.27 1.72
CA PRO A 180 2.27 22.88 0.32
C PRO A 180 2.46 21.38 0.05
N GLN A 181 3.43 20.75 0.73
CA GLN A 181 3.60 19.29 0.66
C GLN A 181 2.41 18.55 1.27
N PHE A 182 1.85 19.07 2.37
CA PHE A 182 0.63 18.54 2.96
C PHE A 182 -0.57 18.67 2.02
N GLU A 183 -0.78 19.81 1.38
CA GLU A 183 -1.85 20.00 0.40
C GLU A 183 -1.71 19.02 -0.78
N THR A 184 -0.49 18.87 -1.31
CA THR A 184 -0.20 17.88 -2.36
C THR A 184 -0.54 16.46 -1.90
N TYR A 185 -0.14 16.11 -0.68
CA TYR A 185 -0.40 14.82 -0.08
C TYR A 185 -1.90 14.55 0.10
N ILE A 186 -2.66 15.51 0.65
CA ILE A 186 -4.11 15.42 0.79
C ILE A 186 -4.80 15.35 -0.58
N GLY A 187 -4.30 16.06 -1.59
CA GLY A 187 -4.75 15.92 -2.97
C GLY A 187 -4.65 14.48 -3.47
N GLY A 188 -3.53 13.80 -3.19
CA GLY A 188 -3.37 12.37 -3.50
C GLY A 188 -4.39 11.49 -2.76
N VAL A 189 -4.65 11.75 -1.47
CA VAL A 189 -5.66 11.03 -0.68
C VAL A 189 -7.06 11.22 -1.28
N ALA A 190 -7.41 12.46 -1.60
CA ALA A 190 -8.70 12.81 -2.20
C ALA A 190 -8.92 12.11 -3.54
N ARG A 191 -7.91 12.10 -4.43
CA ARG A 191 -7.97 11.37 -5.71
C ARG A 191 -8.26 9.88 -5.51
N ARG A 192 -7.54 9.22 -4.61
CA ARG A 192 -7.73 7.78 -4.34
C ARG A 192 -9.13 7.47 -3.81
N ARG A 193 -9.65 8.32 -2.94
CA ARG A 193 -11.02 8.18 -2.42
C ARG A 193 -12.06 8.45 -3.50
N GLY A 194 -11.89 9.49 -4.31
CA GLY A 194 -12.77 9.84 -5.42
C GLY A 194 -12.85 8.72 -6.44
N PHE A 195 -11.69 8.22 -6.90
CA PHE A 195 -11.59 7.06 -7.79
C PHE A 195 -12.37 5.87 -7.24
N ARG A 196 -12.11 5.51 -5.99
CA ARG A 196 -12.77 4.37 -5.37
C ARG A 196 -14.28 4.54 -5.27
N ARG A 197 -14.78 5.70 -4.83
CA ARG A 197 -16.23 5.96 -4.76
C ARG A 197 -16.88 5.86 -6.13
N ARG A 198 -16.25 6.42 -7.16
CA ARG A 198 -16.74 6.36 -8.55
C ARG A 198 -16.78 4.91 -9.05
N MET A 199 -15.70 4.15 -8.87
CA MET A 199 -15.65 2.75 -9.26
C MET A 199 -16.67 1.89 -8.49
N GLU A 200 -16.83 2.08 -7.17
CA GLU A 200 -17.84 1.38 -6.39
C GLU A 200 -19.26 1.70 -6.90
N ALA A 201 -19.55 2.96 -7.22
CA ALA A 201 -20.83 3.38 -7.78
C ALA A 201 -21.09 2.81 -9.19
N GLU A 202 -20.05 2.72 -10.03
CA GLU A 202 -20.13 2.15 -11.37
C GLU A 202 -20.36 0.64 -11.35
N LEU A 203 -19.61 -0.09 -10.53
CA LEU A 203 -19.64 -1.56 -10.48
C LEU A 203 -20.83 -2.12 -9.69
N GLY A 204 -21.34 -1.37 -8.70
CA GLY A 204 -22.38 -1.82 -7.77
C GLY A 204 -23.68 -2.32 -8.43
N PRO A 205 -24.28 -1.58 -9.39
CA PRO A 205 -25.52 -2.01 -10.05
C PRO A 205 -25.42 -3.37 -10.76
N ALA A 206 -24.32 -3.60 -11.49
CA ALA A 206 -24.09 -4.87 -12.18
C ALA A 206 -23.89 -6.01 -11.18
N ARG A 207 -23.14 -5.77 -10.10
CA ARG A 207 -22.89 -6.76 -9.05
C ARG A 207 -24.17 -7.16 -8.32
N LEU A 208 -25.05 -6.21 -8.02
CA LEU A 208 -26.36 -6.46 -7.41
C LEU A 208 -27.25 -7.30 -8.35
N ALA A 209 -27.29 -6.95 -9.65
CA ALA A 209 -28.08 -7.69 -10.63
C ALA A 209 -27.61 -9.14 -10.83
N ALA A 210 -26.30 -9.39 -10.75
CA ALA A 210 -25.72 -10.72 -10.94
C ALA A 210 -26.03 -11.70 -9.80
N ALA A 211 -26.21 -11.22 -8.57
CA ALA A 211 -26.58 -12.08 -7.43
C ALA A 211 -27.42 -11.31 -6.41
N PRO A 212 -28.72 -11.03 -6.70
CA PRO A 212 -29.56 -10.22 -5.83
C PRO A 212 -29.74 -10.84 -4.44
N GLY A 213 -29.87 -12.18 -4.36
CA GLY A 213 -30.04 -12.89 -3.09
C GLY A 213 -28.86 -12.75 -2.11
N ALA A 214 -27.65 -12.48 -2.62
CA ALA A 214 -26.50 -12.18 -1.76
C ALA A 214 -26.65 -10.86 -0.99
N PHE A 215 -27.56 -9.99 -1.43
CA PHE A 215 -27.83 -8.69 -0.82
C PHE A 215 -29.20 -8.63 -0.13
N ASP A 216 -29.83 -9.78 0.10
CA ASP A 216 -31.04 -9.85 0.91
C ASP A 216 -30.78 -9.25 2.29
N ARG A 217 -31.79 -8.57 2.83
CA ARG A 217 -31.77 -8.00 4.16
C ARG A 217 -32.20 -9.05 5.16
N VAL A 218 -31.28 -9.41 6.03
CA VAL A 218 -31.48 -10.42 7.07
C VAL A 218 -31.47 -9.71 8.41
N ARG A 219 -32.64 -9.60 9.04
CA ARG A 219 -32.76 -9.13 10.41
C ARG A 219 -32.74 -10.35 11.32
N GLY A 220 -31.85 -10.34 12.31
CA GLY A 220 -31.67 -11.46 13.21
C GLY A 220 -31.19 -11.03 14.57
N VAL A 221 -31.15 -12.00 15.48
CA VAL A 221 -30.35 -11.91 16.70
C VAL A 221 -29.04 -12.61 16.43
N TRP A 222 -27.95 -11.90 16.67
CA TRP A 222 -26.58 -12.32 16.44
C TRP A 222 -25.86 -12.38 17.78
N ILE A 223 -25.19 -13.49 18.07
CA ILE A 223 -24.36 -13.65 19.25
C ILE A 223 -22.95 -14.00 18.81
N THR A 224 -21.98 -13.19 19.18
CA THR A 224 -20.55 -13.43 18.91
C THR A 224 -19.80 -13.71 20.20
N GLY A 225 -18.88 -14.66 20.18
CA GLY A 225 -18.10 -15.06 21.35
C GLY A 225 -17.39 -16.40 21.16
N PRO A 226 -16.75 -16.93 22.21
CA PRO A 226 -16.12 -18.24 22.17
C PRO A 226 -17.11 -19.35 21.80
N GLU A 227 -16.66 -20.36 21.05
CA GLU A 227 -17.49 -21.47 20.58
C GLU A 227 -18.28 -22.16 21.70
N THR A 228 -17.61 -22.42 22.82
CA THR A 228 -18.19 -23.08 23.99
C THR A 228 -19.34 -22.29 24.60
N SER A 229 -19.20 -20.96 24.68
CA SER A 229 -20.22 -20.08 25.23
C SER A 229 -21.44 -20.02 24.31
N LEU A 230 -21.22 -19.96 22.99
CA LEU A 230 -22.30 -19.94 22.01
C LEU A 230 -23.06 -21.27 21.93
N ALA A 231 -22.37 -22.41 22.08
CA ALA A 231 -23.01 -23.72 22.12
C ALA A 231 -24.00 -23.83 23.29
N ALA A 232 -23.70 -23.20 24.43
CA ALA A 232 -24.61 -23.15 25.58
C ALA A 232 -25.85 -22.28 25.32
N CYS A 233 -25.72 -21.20 24.53
CA CYS A 233 -26.80 -20.26 24.24
C CYS A 233 -27.76 -20.70 23.10
N ALA A 234 -27.48 -21.80 22.41
CA ALA A 234 -28.29 -22.25 21.27
C ALA A 234 -29.78 -22.48 21.64
N GLY A 235 -30.03 -23.02 22.83
CA GLY A 235 -31.40 -23.22 23.34
C GLY A 235 -32.13 -21.93 23.72
N ASP A 236 -31.40 -20.89 24.11
CA ASP A 236 -31.98 -19.57 24.37
C ASP A 236 -32.34 -18.87 23.07
N LEU A 237 -31.48 -18.96 22.04
CA LEU A 237 -31.74 -18.42 20.71
C LEU A 237 -33.02 -18.99 20.07
N ALA A 238 -33.29 -20.28 20.27
CA ALA A 238 -34.54 -20.89 19.79
C ALA A 238 -35.79 -20.22 20.39
N ARG A 239 -35.74 -19.86 21.69
CA ARG A 239 -36.86 -19.20 22.39
C ARG A 239 -37.08 -17.75 21.97
N VAL A 240 -36.09 -17.11 21.36
CA VAL A 240 -36.20 -15.72 20.88
C VAL A 240 -37.17 -15.60 19.71
N HIS A 241 -37.21 -16.60 18.82
CA HIS A 241 -38.17 -16.62 17.72
C HIS A 241 -39.62 -16.65 18.23
N ASP A 242 -39.86 -17.37 19.32
CA ASP A 242 -41.17 -17.52 19.94
C ASP A 242 -41.59 -16.32 20.83
N GLY A 243 -40.87 -15.19 20.73
CA GLY A 243 -41.17 -13.96 21.46
C GLY A 243 -40.41 -13.76 22.78
N GLY A 244 -39.52 -14.70 23.13
CA GLY A 244 -38.74 -14.70 24.38
C GLY A 244 -37.45 -13.89 24.33
N LEU A 245 -37.47 -12.61 23.96
CA LEU A 245 -36.26 -11.74 23.93
C LEU A 245 -35.55 -11.64 25.30
N ALA A 246 -36.29 -11.83 26.39
CA ALA A 246 -35.74 -11.85 27.75
C ALA A 246 -34.77 -13.03 28.01
N ALA A 247 -34.81 -14.10 27.20
CA ALA A 247 -33.93 -15.25 27.34
C ALA A 247 -32.45 -14.94 27.04
N LEU A 248 -32.17 -13.82 26.36
CA LEU A 248 -30.80 -13.41 26.00
C LEU A 248 -30.11 -12.58 27.08
N ALA A 249 -30.81 -12.18 28.15
CA ALA A 249 -30.30 -11.29 29.19
C ALA A 249 -29.35 -11.97 30.19
N SER A 250 -29.00 -13.24 29.99
CA SER A 250 -28.29 -14.09 30.95
C SER A 250 -26.90 -14.55 30.49
N GLY A 251 -26.34 -13.90 29.47
CA GLY A 251 -25.00 -14.20 28.97
C GLY A 251 -23.90 -13.80 29.97
N ASP A 252 -23.03 -14.76 30.28
CA ASP A 252 -21.74 -14.49 30.94
C ASP A 252 -20.92 -13.52 30.08
N GLY A 253 -20.05 -12.70 30.69
CA GLY A 253 -19.45 -11.48 30.10
C GLY A 253 -18.63 -11.61 28.81
N ASP A 254 -18.53 -12.81 28.23
CA ASP A 254 -17.74 -13.15 27.04
C ASP A 254 -18.56 -13.24 25.74
N ILE A 255 -19.87 -12.97 25.78
CA ILE A 255 -20.73 -12.94 24.59
C ILE A 255 -21.29 -11.55 24.31
N GLU A 256 -21.23 -11.13 23.04
CA GLU A 256 -21.87 -9.92 22.56
C GLU A 256 -23.14 -10.30 21.79
N THR A 257 -24.29 -9.79 22.24
CA THR A 257 -25.58 -10.01 21.58
C THR A 257 -26.05 -8.75 20.88
N THR A 258 -26.38 -8.85 19.59
CA THR A 258 -26.88 -7.72 18.80
C THR A 258 -28.15 -8.12 18.04
N ILE A 259 -29.16 -7.25 18.06
CA ILE A 259 -30.30 -7.35 17.15
C ILE A 259 -30.07 -6.35 16.02
N ALA A 260 -29.76 -6.85 14.83
CA ALA A 260 -29.40 -5.99 13.72
C ALA A 260 -29.85 -6.56 12.38
N GLU A 261 -30.01 -5.67 11.40
CA GLU A 261 -30.15 -6.03 9.98
C GLU A 261 -28.76 -6.06 9.33
N ARG A 262 -28.44 -7.19 8.72
CA ARG A 262 -27.22 -7.43 7.93
C ARG A 262 -27.61 -7.80 6.49
N LEU A 263 -26.70 -7.61 5.55
CA LEU A 263 -26.86 -8.13 4.19
C LEU A 263 -26.41 -9.59 4.17
N ALA A 264 -27.08 -10.44 3.38
CA ALA A 264 -26.82 -11.88 3.40
C ALA A 264 -25.34 -12.25 3.18
N PHE A 265 -24.63 -11.56 2.28
CA PHE A 265 -23.20 -11.81 2.03
C PHE A 265 -22.28 -11.52 3.23
N GLU A 266 -22.72 -10.70 4.20
CA GLU A 266 -21.97 -10.39 5.42
C GLU A 266 -22.06 -11.53 6.44
N LEU A 267 -22.98 -12.49 6.24
CA LEU A 267 -23.15 -13.65 7.10
C LEU A 267 -22.33 -14.84 6.58
N PRO A 268 -21.73 -15.64 7.49
CA PRO A 268 -21.10 -16.91 7.13
C PRO A 268 -22.17 -17.95 6.72
N GLU A 269 -21.77 -18.96 5.95
CA GLU A 269 -22.61 -20.15 5.78
C GLU A 269 -22.62 -20.95 7.10
N PRO A 270 -23.77 -21.55 7.50
CA PRO A 270 -25.06 -21.58 6.82
C PRO A 270 -26.00 -20.40 7.16
N LEU A 271 -25.62 -19.48 8.04
CA LEU A 271 -26.45 -18.32 8.43
C LEU A 271 -26.90 -17.47 7.22
N ARG A 272 -26.04 -17.38 6.20
CA ARG A 272 -26.32 -16.69 4.93
C ARG A 272 -27.61 -17.14 4.26
N ASP A 273 -27.92 -18.43 4.32
CA ASP A 273 -29.04 -19.05 3.59
C ASP A 273 -30.17 -19.51 4.52
N ALA A 274 -30.01 -19.30 5.82
CA ALA A 274 -30.98 -19.68 6.82
C ALA A 274 -32.34 -19.01 6.60
N ALA A 275 -33.41 -19.80 6.75
CA ALA A 275 -34.79 -19.33 6.71
C ALA A 275 -35.16 -18.65 8.04
N PRO A 276 -36.14 -17.72 8.04
CA PRO A 276 -36.70 -17.18 9.28
C PRO A 276 -37.08 -18.28 10.28
N GLY A 277 -36.77 -18.05 11.56
CA GLY A 277 -36.94 -19.01 12.67
C GLY A 277 -35.82 -20.03 12.81
N THR A 278 -34.91 -20.15 11.83
CA THR A 278 -33.80 -21.09 11.91
C THR A 278 -32.70 -20.56 12.83
N VAL A 279 -32.35 -21.33 13.85
CA VAL A 279 -31.15 -21.10 14.67
C VAL A 279 -29.97 -21.78 13.99
N VAL A 280 -28.88 -21.04 13.81
CA VAL A 280 -27.65 -21.55 13.22
C VAL A 280 -26.45 -21.10 14.04
N GLY A 281 -25.47 -21.99 14.18
CA GLY A 281 -24.21 -21.74 14.87
C GLY A 281 -23.99 -22.66 16.07
N PRO A 282 -22.83 -22.55 16.75
CA PRO A 282 -21.74 -21.63 16.43
C PRO A 282 -21.05 -21.92 15.08
N VAL A 283 -20.68 -20.86 14.34
CA VAL A 283 -19.89 -20.92 13.11
C VAL A 283 -18.75 -19.90 13.15
N ALA A 284 -17.60 -20.23 12.57
CA ALA A 284 -16.46 -19.32 12.55
C ALA A 284 -16.79 -18.01 11.82
N HIS A 285 -16.45 -16.87 12.44
CA HIS A 285 -16.70 -15.53 11.90
C HIS A 285 -15.78 -14.49 12.55
N GLY A 286 -15.00 -13.75 11.75
CA GLY A 286 -14.22 -12.60 12.24
C GLY A 286 -13.20 -12.93 13.34
N GLY A 287 -12.56 -14.11 13.29
CA GLY A 287 -11.60 -14.56 14.32
C GLY A 287 -12.24 -15.09 15.60
N THR A 288 -13.56 -15.14 15.67
CA THR A 288 -14.36 -15.72 16.76
C THR A 288 -15.44 -16.64 16.18
N PHE A 289 -16.47 -16.96 16.96
CA PHE A 289 -17.65 -17.68 16.49
C PHE A 289 -18.88 -16.76 16.52
N LEU A 290 -19.85 -17.08 15.65
CA LEU A 290 -21.13 -16.43 15.52
C LEU A 290 -22.23 -17.49 15.59
N ALA A 291 -23.27 -17.23 16.37
CA ALA A 291 -24.53 -17.95 16.33
C ALA A 291 -25.67 -16.95 16.16
N GLY A 292 -26.79 -17.38 15.62
CA GLY A 292 -27.93 -16.48 15.49
C GLY A 292 -29.21 -17.15 15.03
N VAL A 293 -30.30 -16.40 15.17
CA VAL A 293 -31.61 -16.76 14.64
C VAL A 293 -32.09 -15.69 13.67
N VAL A 294 -32.51 -16.11 12.49
CA VAL A 294 -33.08 -15.20 11.48
C VAL A 294 -34.50 -14.86 11.90
N LEU A 295 -34.79 -13.57 12.11
CA LEU A 295 -36.14 -13.11 12.44
C LEU A 295 -36.95 -12.85 11.18
N THR A 296 -36.37 -12.10 10.24
CA THR A 296 -37.01 -11.77 8.96
C THR A 296 -35.96 -11.72 7.84
N ARG A 297 -36.37 -12.11 6.64
CA ARG A 297 -35.59 -11.93 5.41
C ARG A 297 -36.42 -11.16 4.40
N ALA A 298 -35.85 -10.11 3.81
CA ALA A 298 -36.46 -9.35 2.72
C ALA A 298 -35.52 -9.34 1.52
N ALA A 299 -36.11 -9.42 0.32
CA ALA A 299 -35.35 -9.35 -0.92
C ALA A 299 -34.58 -8.02 -1.03
N ALA A 300 -33.39 -8.08 -1.62
CA ALA A 300 -32.59 -6.88 -1.88
C ALA A 300 -33.38 -5.85 -2.70
N VAL A 301 -33.28 -4.57 -2.31
CA VAL A 301 -33.89 -3.44 -3.03
C VAL A 301 -32.77 -2.54 -3.57
N ARG A 302 -33.00 -1.88 -4.70
CA ARG A 302 -32.02 -0.98 -5.33
C ARG A 302 -31.98 0.39 -4.65
N ASP A 303 -31.64 0.40 -3.36
CA ASP A 303 -31.39 1.63 -2.61
C ASP A 303 -29.91 1.89 -2.38
N GLU A 304 -29.61 3.08 -1.86
CA GLU A 304 -28.25 3.58 -1.67
C GLU A 304 -27.40 2.65 -0.81
N ARG A 305 -27.95 2.12 0.30
CA ARG A 305 -27.23 1.20 1.20
C ARG A 305 -26.83 -0.08 0.46
N THR A 306 -27.76 -0.67 -0.27
CA THR A 306 -27.55 -1.94 -0.97
C THR A 306 -26.59 -1.76 -2.16
N LEU A 307 -26.74 -0.68 -2.92
CA LEU A 307 -25.84 -0.34 -4.02
C LEU A 307 -24.42 -0.04 -3.52
N ALA A 308 -24.27 0.69 -2.42
CA ALA A 308 -22.96 0.96 -1.83
C ALA A 308 -22.28 -0.33 -1.34
N ALA A 309 -23.03 -1.27 -0.75
CA ALA A 309 -22.49 -2.56 -0.34
C ALA A 309 -22.08 -3.43 -1.54
N ALA A 310 -22.94 -3.50 -2.57
CA ALA A 310 -22.62 -4.19 -3.82
C ALA A 310 -21.39 -3.58 -4.51
N GLY A 311 -21.28 -2.25 -4.51
CA GLY A 311 -20.15 -1.51 -5.04
C GLY A 311 -18.84 -1.86 -4.33
N ARG A 312 -18.82 -1.83 -2.99
CA ARG A 312 -17.63 -2.22 -2.19
C ARG A 312 -17.18 -3.65 -2.48
N LEU A 313 -18.13 -4.59 -2.58
CA LEU A 313 -17.82 -5.99 -2.89
C LEU A 313 -17.26 -6.13 -4.30
N ALA A 314 -17.89 -5.49 -5.28
CA ALA A 314 -17.46 -5.51 -6.67
C ALA A 314 -16.07 -4.87 -6.84
N PHE A 315 -15.81 -3.76 -6.16
CA PHE A 315 -14.50 -3.10 -6.18
C PHE A 315 -13.41 -3.98 -5.57
N SER A 316 -13.72 -4.71 -4.50
CA SER A 316 -12.76 -5.65 -3.89
C SER A 316 -12.44 -6.81 -4.85
N GLN A 317 -13.45 -7.32 -5.57
CA GLN A 317 -13.25 -8.34 -6.62
C GLN A 317 -12.43 -7.81 -7.81
N TRP A 318 -12.70 -6.57 -8.22
CA TRP A 318 -11.95 -5.88 -9.26
C TRP A 318 -10.48 -5.69 -8.86
N LEU A 319 -10.19 -5.26 -7.63
CA LEU A 319 -8.82 -5.15 -7.12
C LEU A 319 -8.12 -6.50 -7.10
N ALA A 320 -8.80 -7.56 -6.65
CA ALA A 320 -8.24 -8.90 -6.65
C ALA A 320 -7.90 -9.40 -8.06
N GLU A 321 -8.72 -9.08 -9.06
CA GLU A 321 -8.41 -9.38 -10.47
C GLU A 321 -7.23 -8.56 -10.98
N ARG A 322 -7.20 -7.24 -10.71
CA ARG A 322 -6.07 -6.39 -11.09
C ARG A 322 -4.76 -6.89 -10.47
N ARG A 323 -4.79 -7.31 -9.21
CA ARG A 323 -3.64 -7.87 -8.52
C ARG A 323 -3.14 -9.16 -9.18
N ARG A 324 -4.04 -10.04 -9.65
CA ARG A 324 -3.67 -11.27 -10.37
C ARG A 324 -2.95 -10.99 -11.69
N GLN A 325 -3.23 -9.84 -12.31
CA GLN A 325 -2.69 -9.46 -13.61
C GLN A 325 -1.44 -8.57 -13.52
N ALA A 326 -1.17 -7.98 -12.36
CA ALA A 326 -0.11 -7.01 -12.17
C ALA A 326 1.28 -7.64 -12.02
N SER A 327 2.30 -6.94 -12.49
CA SER A 327 3.70 -7.26 -12.21
C SER A 327 4.11 -6.65 -10.87
N ILE A 328 4.35 -7.48 -9.85
CA ILE A 328 4.68 -7.05 -8.49
C ILE A 328 6.10 -7.50 -8.15
N GLU A 329 6.98 -6.55 -7.85
CA GLU A 329 8.38 -6.79 -7.47
C GLU A 329 8.69 -6.10 -6.14
N TRP A 330 9.08 -6.87 -5.12
CA TRP A 330 9.56 -6.37 -3.84
C TRP A 330 11.08 -6.28 -3.88
N HIS A 331 11.62 -5.11 -3.57
CA HIS A 331 13.06 -4.82 -3.70
C HIS A 331 13.84 -5.07 -2.41
N TRP A 332 13.12 -5.27 -1.30
CA TRP A 332 13.65 -5.46 0.04
C TRP A 332 13.01 -6.73 0.62
N SER A 333 13.69 -7.87 0.45
CA SER A 333 13.26 -9.19 0.94
C SER A 333 14.29 -9.77 1.90
#